data_AF-G3ILB9-F1
#
_entry.id   AF-G3ILB9-F1
#
_cell.length_a   1.000
_cell.length_b   1.000
_cell.length_c   1.000
_cell.angle_alpha   90.00
_cell.angle_beta   90.00
_cell.angle_gamma   90.00
#
_symmetry.space_group_name_H-M   'P 1'
#
loop_
_entity.id
_entity.type
_entity.pdbx_description
1 polymer ?
#
loop_
_entity_poly.entity_id
_entity_poly.type
_entity_poly.pdbx_seq_one_letter_code
_entity_poly.pdbx_strand_id
1 'polypeptide(L)'
;MASRAKNFMVEKDMKNVEGVMVTLTPDNKLRVQSSRHGPDGCRQNTVELLKRESRWVFENPSLGVLDYRVLGTNFKDYAVIFTQLEFGDEAFNTVELYSRTEMASHKAMQLFTKWSQGLGFKSHQQAQLQKDLTCAHKIFQFSGFWYIIAIATDTQGFLPARDKRKLGASVVKVHKTGQLKVVIAFSRPQGCQSMEVTLTKDRKKPVFRNTLKGVKGFHVLSTDYTYGLVYLRLGRAGNNYKSLLLFNSCAHMILP
;
A
#
# COMPACT_ATOMS: atom_id res chain seq x y z
N MET A 1 -12.58 9.74 -11.00
CA MET A 1 -11.79 10.98 -10.81
C MET A 1 -12.65 12.17 -11.23
N ALA A 2 -12.52 13.30 -10.55
CA ALA A 2 -13.02 14.59 -10.98
C ALA A 2 -11.88 15.61 -11.00
N SER A 3 -11.82 16.52 -11.97
CA SER A 3 -10.73 17.51 -12.07
C SER A 3 -11.15 18.79 -12.77
N ARG A 4 -10.62 19.93 -12.29
CA ARG A 4 -10.74 21.25 -12.92
C ARG A 4 -9.54 21.64 -13.79
N ALA A 5 -8.59 20.74 -14.00
CA ALA A 5 -7.45 21.03 -14.87
C ALA A 5 -7.94 21.33 -16.30
N LYS A 6 -7.35 22.34 -16.96
CA LYS A 6 -7.76 22.80 -18.30
C LYS A 6 -7.81 21.67 -19.33
N ASN A 7 -6.81 20.80 -19.34
CA ASN A 7 -6.70 19.70 -20.30
C ASN A 7 -7.46 18.44 -19.88
N PHE A 8 -8.07 18.42 -18.69
CA PHE A 8 -8.76 17.23 -18.21
C PHE A 8 -9.86 16.78 -19.17
N MET A 9 -10.61 17.71 -19.74
CA MET A 9 -11.71 17.38 -20.66
C MET A 9 -11.27 16.60 -21.90
N VAL A 10 -10.07 16.87 -22.38
CA VAL A 10 -9.49 16.22 -23.56
C VAL A 10 -8.89 14.87 -23.18
N GLU A 11 -8.22 14.79 -22.03
CA GLU A 11 -7.46 13.61 -21.63
C GLU A 11 -8.26 12.58 -20.83
N LYS A 12 -9.41 12.96 -20.26
CA LYS A 12 -10.09 12.18 -19.21
C LYS A 12 -10.42 10.75 -19.63
N ASP A 13 -10.76 10.55 -20.90
CA ASP A 13 -11.16 9.24 -21.43
C ASP A 13 -9.95 8.36 -21.77
N MET A 14 -8.73 8.93 -21.77
CA MET A 14 -7.46 8.23 -21.96
C MET A 14 -6.73 7.96 -20.63
N LYS A 15 -7.26 8.42 -19.49
CA LYS A 15 -6.61 8.22 -18.19
C LYS A 15 -6.83 6.80 -17.69
N ASN A 16 -5.73 6.10 -17.45
CA ASN A 16 -5.69 4.77 -16.84
C ASN A 16 -5.73 4.85 -15.31
N VAL A 17 -6.12 3.74 -14.68
CA VAL A 17 -5.99 3.57 -13.23
C VAL A 17 -4.53 3.73 -12.81
N GLU A 18 -4.29 4.60 -11.83
CA GLU A 18 -2.98 4.81 -11.22
C GLU A 18 -2.84 3.93 -9.96
N GLY A 19 -1.66 3.35 -9.76
CA GLY A 19 -1.36 2.66 -8.51
C GLY A 19 -0.85 3.68 -7.49
N VAL A 20 -1.41 3.68 -6.28
CA VAL A 20 -0.95 4.55 -5.20
C VAL A 20 -0.73 3.75 -3.91
N MET A 21 0.39 4.03 -3.25
CA MET A 21 0.73 3.51 -1.94
C MET A 21 0.98 4.67 -0.98
N VAL A 22 0.21 4.71 0.10
CA VAL A 22 0.29 5.76 1.11
C VAL A 22 0.86 5.17 2.40
N THR A 23 1.81 5.86 3.02
CA THR A 23 2.43 5.47 4.30
C THR A 23 2.61 6.69 5.18
N LEU A 24 2.19 6.59 6.44
CA LEU A 24 2.53 7.59 7.46
C LEU A 24 3.96 7.32 7.95
N THR A 25 4.81 8.34 7.92
CA THR A 25 6.19 8.24 8.41
C THR A 25 6.25 8.43 9.93
N PRO A 26 7.37 8.06 10.60
CA PRO A 26 7.52 8.24 12.05
C PRO A 26 7.44 9.71 12.51
N ASP A 27 7.79 10.65 11.64
CA ASP A 27 7.69 12.09 11.84
C ASP A 27 6.33 12.67 11.38
N ASN A 28 5.29 11.82 11.30
CA ASN A 28 3.92 12.20 10.95
C ASN A 28 3.74 12.84 9.57
N LYS A 29 4.65 12.62 8.62
CA LYS A 29 4.46 13.00 7.21
C LYS A 29 3.71 11.92 6.46
N LEU A 30 3.02 12.32 5.39
CA LEU A 30 2.39 11.38 4.47
C LEU A 30 3.31 11.13 3.28
N ARG A 31 3.91 9.94 3.22
CA ARG A 31 4.64 9.50 2.04
C ARG A 31 3.67 8.86 1.06
N VAL A 32 3.51 9.48 -0.11
CA VAL A 32 2.65 9.01 -1.20
C VAL A 32 3.54 8.56 -2.35
N GLN A 33 3.51 7.27 -2.65
CA GLN A 33 4.12 6.73 -3.86
C GLN A 33 3.03 6.54 -4.90
N SER A 34 3.29 6.91 -6.14
CA SER A 34 2.37 6.68 -7.27
C SER A 34 3.08 6.03 -8.45
N SER A 35 2.31 5.31 -9.27
CA SER A 35 2.77 4.68 -10.50
C SER A 35 1.72 4.84 -11.57
N ARG A 36 2.08 5.57 -12.62
CA ARG A 36 1.17 6.02 -13.68
C ARG A 36 1.79 5.84 -15.07
N HIS A 37 0.95 5.89 -16.09
CA HIS A 37 1.41 5.88 -17.47
C HIS A 37 2.13 7.20 -17.80
N GLY A 38 3.28 7.09 -18.45
CA GLY A 38 4.05 8.18 -19.04
C GLY A 38 4.49 7.82 -20.47
N PRO A 39 5.21 8.73 -21.16
CA PRO A 39 5.62 8.53 -22.56
C PRO A 39 6.45 7.26 -22.78
N ASP A 40 7.35 6.96 -21.84
CA ASP A 40 8.29 5.82 -21.93
C ASP A 40 7.82 4.60 -21.11
N GLY A 41 6.52 4.49 -20.85
CA GLY A 41 5.92 3.45 -20.02
C GLY A 41 5.62 3.90 -18.59
N CYS A 42 5.75 2.99 -17.61
CA CYS A 42 5.32 3.27 -16.24
C CYS A 42 6.29 4.21 -15.51
N ARG A 43 5.81 5.41 -15.16
CA ARG A 43 6.53 6.38 -14.34
C ARG A 43 6.10 6.27 -12.89
N GLN A 44 7.08 6.07 -12.02
CA GLN A 44 6.87 6.07 -10.57
C GLN A 44 7.32 7.39 -9.96
N ASN A 45 6.58 7.88 -8.98
CA ASN A 45 6.92 9.07 -8.23
C ASN A 45 6.75 8.81 -6.72
N THR A 46 7.52 9.50 -5.90
CA THR A 46 7.35 9.50 -4.44
C THR A 46 7.37 10.93 -3.95
N VAL A 47 6.33 11.32 -3.23
CA VAL A 47 6.23 12.63 -2.58
C VAL A 47 6.03 12.46 -1.09
N GLU A 48 6.53 13.41 -0.31
CA GLU A 48 6.28 13.50 1.12
C GLU A 48 5.48 14.77 1.40
N LEU A 49 4.33 14.62 2.05
CA LEU A 49 3.45 15.72 2.40
C LEU A 49 3.52 15.96 3.91
N LEU A 50 3.58 17.22 4.29
CA LEU A 50 3.63 17.69 5.66
C LEU A 50 2.21 17.72 6.23
N LYS A 51 2.04 17.20 7.44
CA LYS A 51 0.74 17.20 8.12
C LYS A 51 0.43 18.60 8.65
N ARG A 52 -0.79 19.08 8.42
CA ARG A 52 -1.32 20.31 9.03
C ARG A 52 -1.96 20.01 10.40
N GLU A 53 -2.34 21.06 11.14
CA GLU A 53 -2.99 20.91 12.46
C GLU A 53 -4.32 20.12 12.39
N SER A 54 -5.01 20.15 11.26
CA SER A 54 -6.22 19.37 11.02
C SER A 54 -5.94 17.89 10.80
N ARG A 55 -6.72 17.00 11.44
CA ARG A 55 -6.45 15.55 11.58
C ARG A 55 -6.00 14.80 10.32
N TRP A 56 -6.53 15.14 9.14
CA TRP A 56 -6.26 14.45 7.86
C TRP A 56 -6.02 15.41 6.68
N VAL A 57 -5.31 16.50 6.93
CA VAL A 57 -4.92 17.47 5.90
C VAL A 57 -3.41 17.54 5.82
N PHE A 58 -2.89 17.45 4.61
CA PHE A 58 -1.47 17.51 4.32
C PHE A 58 -1.18 18.50 3.19
N GLU A 59 0.05 18.97 3.09
CA GLU A 59 0.50 19.90 2.05
C GLU A 59 1.99 19.72 1.76
N ASN A 60 2.40 20.13 0.57
CA ASN A 60 3.79 20.42 0.25
C ASN A 60 3.82 21.47 -0.86
N PRO A 61 3.77 22.76 -0.51
CA PRO A 61 3.74 23.84 -1.50
C PRO A 61 4.96 23.84 -2.44
N SER A 62 6.13 23.39 -1.97
CA SER A 62 7.32 23.25 -2.80
C SER A 62 7.18 22.20 -3.92
N LEU A 63 6.19 21.30 -3.82
CA LEU A 63 5.81 20.34 -4.86
C LEU A 63 4.53 20.76 -5.60
N GLY A 64 4.00 21.95 -5.34
CA GLY A 64 2.73 22.42 -5.88
C GLY A 64 1.51 21.72 -5.27
N VAL A 65 1.62 21.11 -4.08
CA VAL A 65 0.48 20.48 -3.39
C VAL A 65 0.03 21.39 -2.25
N LEU A 66 -1.04 22.16 -2.48
CA LEU A 66 -1.53 23.16 -1.52
C LEU A 66 -2.51 22.59 -0.49
N ASP A 67 -3.28 21.57 -0.87
CA ASP A 67 -4.18 20.84 0.04
C ASP A 67 -4.25 19.38 -0.44
N TYR A 68 -4.02 18.44 0.46
CA TYR A 68 -4.24 17.01 0.28
C TYR A 68 -5.06 16.51 1.46
N ARG A 69 -6.34 16.20 1.22
CA ARG A 69 -7.31 15.93 2.29
C ARG A 69 -8.11 14.66 2.05
N VAL A 70 -8.24 13.89 3.12
CA VAL A 70 -9.16 12.74 3.15
C VAL A 70 -10.59 13.24 3.38
N LEU A 71 -11.44 13.14 2.37
CA LEU A 71 -12.86 13.52 2.45
C LEU A 71 -13.73 12.40 3.06
N GLY A 72 -13.36 11.15 2.80
CA GLY A 72 -14.07 10.00 3.34
C GLY A 72 -13.32 8.71 3.10
N THR A 73 -13.18 7.89 4.13
CA THR A 73 -12.57 6.57 4.05
C THR A 73 -13.06 5.75 5.24
N ASN A 74 -13.11 4.43 5.07
CA ASN A 74 -13.21 3.52 6.21
C ASN A 74 -11.88 2.84 6.51
N PHE A 75 -10.79 3.38 5.94
CA PHE A 75 -9.43 2.91 5.99
C PHE A 75 -9.20 1.49 5.44
N LYS A 76 -10.24 0.79 4.98
CA LYS A 76 -10.19 -0.61 4.58
C LYS A 76 -10.22 -0.77 3.06
N ASP A 77 -11.34 -0.45 2.41
CA ASP A 77 -11.58 -0.76 0.99
C ASP A 77 -11.53 0.48 0.08
N TYR A 78 -11.80 1.69 0.58
CA TYR A 78 -11.80 2.90 -0.23
C TYR A 78 -11.28 4.15 0.48
N ALA A 79 -10.89 5.15 -0.29
CA ALA A 79 -10.69 6.52 0.17
C ALA A 79 -11.11 7.52 -0.92
N VAL A 80 -11.79 8.59 -0.53
CA VAL A 80 -12.08 9.76 -1.37
C VAL A 80 -11.14 10.87 -0.93
N ILE A 81 -10.30 11.32 -1.85
CA ILE A 81 -9.27 12.32 -1.59
C ILE A 81 -9.57 13.57 -2.41
N PHE A 82 -9.47 14.73 -1.77
CA PHE A 82 -9.42 16.02 -2.42
C PHE A 82 -7.98 16.50 -2.50
N THR A 83 -7.58 17.02 -3.65
CA THR A 83 -6.28 17.65 -3.80
C THR A 83 -6.43 19.01 -4.49
N GLN A 84 -5.80 20.04 -3.93
CA GLN A 84 -5.55 21.30 -4.61
C GLN A 84 -4.09 21.34 -5.03
N LEU A 85 -3.89 21.46 -6.34
CA LEU A 85 -2.58 21.50 -6.98
C LEU A 85 -2.33 22.89 -7.56
N GLU A 86 -1.09 23.32 -7.56
CA GLU A 86 -0.59 24.54 -8.20
C GLU A 86 0.47 24.15 -9.22
N PHE A 87 0.28 24.59 -10.46
CA PHE A 87 1.23 24.38 -11.55
C PHE A 87 1.38 25.69 -12.33
N GLY A 88 2.55 26.33 -12.21
CA GLY A 88 2.73 27.72 -12.65
C GLY A 88 1.84 28.65 -11.83
N ASP A 89 1.18 29.61 -12.47
CA ASP A 89 0.27 30.55 -11.82
C ASP A 89 -1.18 30.03 -11.72
N GLU A 90 -1.39 28.74 -11.96
CA GLU A 90 -2.72 28.13 -11.99
C GLU A 90 -2.90 27.09 -10.88
N ALA A 91 -3.89 27.33 -10.03
CA ALA A 91 -4.38 26.34 -9.08
C ALA A 91 -5.59 25.59 -9.65
N PHE A 92 -5.62 24.28 -9.50
CA PHE A 92 -6.76 23.45 -9.84
C PHE A 92 -7.02 22.36 -8.81
N ASN A 93 -8.27 21.91 -8.77
CA ASN A 93 -8.72 20.94 -7.78
C ASN A 93 -9.01 19.60 -8.45
N THR A 94 -8.74 18.52 -7.72
CA THR A 94 -9.12 17.16 -8.07
C THR A 94 -9.86 16.48 -6.93
N VAL A 95 -10.71 15.53 -7.29
CA VAL A 95 -11.29 14.54 -6.37
C VAL A 95 -11.02 13.16 -6.94
N GLU A 96 -10.42 12.30 -6.14
CA GLU A 96 -10.04 10.95 -6.55
C GLU A 96 -10.68 9.91 -5.63
N LEU A 97 -11.20 8.84 -6.24
CA LEU A 97 -11.67 7.67 -5.52
C LEU A 97 -10.61 6.58 -5.66
N TYR A 98 -10.03 6.20 -4.53
CA TYR A 98 -9.14 5.08 -4.39
C TYR A 98 -9.92 3.85 -3.91
N SER A 99 -9.57 2.70 -4.47
CA SER A 99 -10.14 1.40 -4.13
C SER A 99 -9.01 0.38 -3.92
N ARG A 100 -9.19 -0.56 -2.99
CA ARG A 100 -8.28 -1.71 -2.82
C ARG A 100 -8.48 -2.78 -3.89
N THR A 101 -9.66 -2.85 -4.48
CA THR A 101 -10.04 -3.79 -5.55
C THR A 101 -10.18 -3.06 -6.88
N GLU A 102 -10.07 -3.78 -8.00
CA GLU A 102 -10.25 -3.21 -9.35
C GLU A 102 -11.57 -2.42 -9.47
N MET A 103 -12.63 -2.91 -8.82
CA MET A 103 -13.93 -2.24 -8.78
C MET A 103 -14.19 -1.70 -7.38
N ALA A 104 -14.51 -0.41 -7.30
CA ALA A 104 -14.95 0.22 -6.06
C ALA A 104 -16.34 -0.28 -5.65
N SER A 105 -16.60 -0.34 -4.35
CA SER A 105 -17.93 -0.70 -3.83
C SER A 105 -18.98 0.35 -4.20
N HIS A 106 -20.25 -0.05 -4.27
CA HIS A 106 -21.35 0.87 -4.58
C HIS A 106 -21.39 2.07 -3.62
N LYS A 107 -21.16 1.82 -2.33
CA LYS A 107 -21.07 2.86 -1.30
C LYS A 107 -19.94 3.85 -1.56
N ALA A 108 -18.76 3.37 -1.96
CA ALA A 108 -17.61 4.22 -2.28
C ALA A 108 -17.90 5.11 -3.52
N MET A 109 -18.54 4.55 -4.54
CA MET A 109 -18.98 5.29 -5.73
C MET A 109 -20.00 6.38 -5.38
N GLN A 110 -21.02 6.07 -4.57
CA GLN A 110 -22.01 7.05 -4.10
C GLN A 110 -21.34 8.21 -3.34
N LEU A 111 -20.38 7.92 -2.46
CA LEU A 111 -19.64 8.93 -1.72
C LEU A 111 -18.79 9.82 -2.64
N PHE A 112 -18.11 9.24 -3.62
CA PHE A 112 -17.37 9.99 -4.63
C PHE A 112 -18.28 10.94 -5.41
N THR A 113 -19.46 10.48 -5.85
CA THR A 113 -20.44 11.33 -6.55
C THR A 113 -20.95 12.46 -5.66
N LYS A 114 -21.32 12.15 -4.40
CA LYS A 114 -21.79 13.15 -3.43
C LYS A 114 -20.75 14.24 -3.20
N TRP A 115 -19.48 13.86 -2.96
CA TRP A 115 -18.40 14.82 -2.76
C TRP A 115 -18.10 15.64 -4.01
N SER A 116 -18.03 14.99 -5.18
CA SER A 116 -17.76 15.68 -6.45
C SER A 116 -18.84 16.74 -6.74
N GLN A 117 -20.12 16.39 -6.56
CA GLN A 117 -21.23 17.33 -6.75
C GLN A 117 -21.24 18.44 -5.70
N GLY A 118 -21.08 18.10 -4.42
CA GLY A 118 -21.06 19.08 -3.32
C GLY A 118 -19.91 20.08 -3.41
N LEU A 119 -18.79 19.68 -4.02
CA LEU A 119 -17.67 20.56 -4.31
C LEU A 119 -17.81 21.32 -5.64
N GLY A 120 -18.88 21.11 -6.39
CA GLY A 120 -19.19 21.82 -7.64
C GLY A 120 -18.47 21.29 -8.88
N PHE A 121 -18.07 20.02 -8.93
CA PHE A 121 -17.57 19.40 -10.16
C PHE A 121 -18.72 19.01 -11.07
N LYS A 122 -18.71 19.51 -12.31
CA LYS A 122 -19.73 19.19 -13.33
C LYS A 122 -19.55 17.75 -13.82
N SER A 123 -20.61 17.15 -14.38
CA SER A 123 -20.55 15.77 -14.91
C SER A 123 -19.42 15.58 -15.93
N HIS A 124 -19.24 16.55 -16.83
CA HIS A 124 -18.16 16.50 -17.82
C HIS A 124 -16.75 16.57 -17.19
N GLN A 125 -16.61 17.15 -16.00
CA GLN A 125 -15.36 17.20 -15.23
C GLN A 125 -15.11 15.92 -14.42
N GLN A 126 -15.90 14.86 -14.64
CA GLN A 126 -15.76 13.56 -13.99
C GLN A 126 -15.46 12.49 -15.04
N ALA A 127 -14.67 11.50 -14.65
CA ALA A 127 -14.37 10.35 -15.48
C ALA A 127 -14.13 9.09 -14.65
N GLN A 128 -14.52 7.97 -15.23
CA GLN A 128 -14.10 6.65 -14.81
C GLN A 128 -12.82 6.30 -15.57
N LEU A 129 -11.80 5.86 -14.83
CA LEU A 129 -10.49 5.57 -15.41
C LEU A 129 -10.53 4.22 -16.13
N GLN A 130 -9.72 4.10 -17.18
CA GLN A 130 -9.55 2.85 -17.92
C GLN A 130 -8.88 1.79 -17.04
N LYS A 131 -9.31 0.53 -17.20
CA LYS A 131 -8.92 -0.61 -16.37
C LYS A 131 -7.50 -1.16 -16.66
N ASP A 132 -6.65 -0.42 -17.34
CA ASP A 132 -5.26 -0.85 -17.52
C ASP A 132 -4.49 -0.73 -16.19
N LEU A 133 -4.28 -1.88 -15.54
CA LEU A 133 -3.58 -1.99 -14.27
C LEU A 133 -2.07 -2.20 -14.43
N THR A 134 -1.52 -2.15 -15.64
CA THR A 134 -0.10 -2.46 -15.93
C THR A 134 0.83 -1.63 -15.06
N CYS A 135 0.62 -0.32 -14.99
CA CYS A 135 1.41 0.56 -14.15
C CYS A 135 0.98 0.54 -12.69
N ALA A 136 -0.30 0.29 -12.39
CA ALA A 136 -0.76 0.17 -11.02
C ALA A 136 -0.06 -0.99 -10.29
N HIS A 137 0.09 -2.14 -10.95
CA HIS A 137 0.78 -3.32 -10.43
C HIS A 137 2.28 -3.10 -10.15
N LYS A 138 2.92 -2.08 -10.73
CA LYS A 138 4.32 -1.77 -10.41
C LYS A 138 4.50 -1.25 -8.99
N ILE A 139 3.45 -0.65 -8.41
CA ILE A 139 3.46 -0.15 -7.03
C ILE A 139 2.93 -1.16 -6.03
N PHE A 140 2.01 -2.03 -6.45
CA PHE A 140 1.47 -3.10 -5.64
C PHE A 140 2.47 -4.26 -5.53
N GLN A 141 3.64 -3.98 -4.94
CA GLN A 141 4.50 -5.04 -4.44
C GLN A 141 3.90 -5.51 -3.11
N PHE A 142 4.09 -6.78 -2.75
CA PHE A 142 3.66 -7.35 -1.45
C PHE A 142 4.36 -6.62 -0.29
N SER A 143 3.90 -5.41 0.00
CA SER A 143 4.55 -4.39 0.81
C SER A 143 3.48 -3.61 1.56
N GLY A 144 3.86 -3.04 2.70
CA GLY A 144 2.95 -2.52 3.70
C GLY A 144 2.97 -3.33 4.99
N PHE A 145 2.05 -2.98 5.89
CA PHE A 145 1.81 -3.67 7.15
C PHE A 145 0.85 -4.84 6.96
N TRP A 146 1.11 -5.95 7.65
CA TRP A 146 0.36 -7.18 7.58
C TRP A 146 0.21 -7.79 8.97
N TYR A 147 -0.98 -8.28 9.29
CA TYR A 147 -1.19 -9.18 10.40
C TYR A 147 -0.93 -10.62 9.97
N ILE A 148 -0.18 -11.38 10.76
CA ILE A 148 0.01 -12.82 10.57
C ILE A 148 -1.07 -13.52 11.41
N ILE A 149 -2.17 -13.88 10.75
CA ILE A 149 -3.39 -14.40 11.39
C ILE A 149 -3.40 -15.94 11.49
N ALA A 150 -2.61 -16.64 10.68
CA ALA A 150 -2.48 -18.09 10.77
C ALA A 150 -1.08 -18.56 10.37
N ILE A 151 -0.65 -19.68 10.98
CA ILE A 151 0.66 -20.31 10.76
C ILE A 151 0.47 -21.83 10.74
N ALA A 152 0.96 -22.47 9.68
CA ALA A 152 1.20 -23.91 9.65
C ALA A 152 2.71 -24.14 9.51
N THR A 153 3.35 -24.85 10.43
CA THR A 153 4.80 -25.08 10.39
C THR A 153 5.19 -26.47 10.88
N ASP A 154 6.27 -27.01 10.31
CA ASP A 154 6.92 -28.26 10.72
C ASP A 154 7.92 -28.08 11.88
N THR A 155 8.02 -26.89 12.46
CA THR A 155 8.91 -26.62 13.59
C THR A 155 8.42 -27.36 14.83
N GLN A 156 9.21 -28.30 15.37
CA GLN A 156 8.84 -29.06 16.58
C GLN A 156 8.46 -28.17 17.78
N GLY A 157 9.18 -27.06 17.96
CA GLY A 157 8.87 -26.06 19.01
C GLY A 157 7.55 -25.29 18.82
N PHE A 158 6.79 -25.54 17.74
CA PHE A 158 5.47 -24.98 17.53
C PHE A 158 4.38 -25.69 18.33
N LEU A 159 4.45 -27.02 18.46
CA LEU A 159 3.41 -27.83 19.10
C LEU A 159 3.14 -27.43 20.57
N PRO A 160 4.16 -27.19 21.42
CA PRO A 160 3.93 -26.90 22.84
C PRO A 160 3.29 -25.52 23.11
N ALA A 161 3.26 -24.64 22.12
CA ALA A 161 2.84 -23.25 22.28
C ALA A 161 1.72 -22.83 21.31
N ARG A 162 1.12 -23.78 20.59
CA ARG A 162 0.11 -23.52 19.55
C ARG A 162 -1.02 -22.62 20.07
N ASP A 163 -1.61 -23.00 21.20
CA ASP A 163 -2.79 -22.32 21.75
C ASP A 163 -2.43 -21.05 22.53
N LYS A 164 -1.14 -20.83 22.77
CA LYS A 164 -0.60 -19.66 23.49
C LYS A 164 -0.10 -18.58 22.54
N ARG A 165 -0.06 -18.83 21.23
CA ARG A 165 0.41 -17.84 20.26
C ARG A 165 -0.64 -16.78 20.02
N LYS A 166 -0.20 -15.52 20.10
CA LYS A 166 -0.96 -14.36 19.67
C LYS A 166 -0.65 -14.04 18.21
N LEU A 167 -1.48 -13.18 17.65
CA LEU A 167 -1.31 -12.57 16.34
C LEU A 167 0.11 -12.04 16.15
N GLY A 168 0.70 -12.33 14.99
CA GLY A 168 1.96 -11.72 14.56
C GLY A 168 1.72 -10.48 13.71
N ALA A 169 2.75 -9.68 13.49
CA ALA A 169 2.73 -8.58 12.55
C ALA A 169 3.96 -8.63 11.65
N SER A 170 3.84 -8.13 10.43
CA SER A 170 4.93 -7.99 9.50
C SER A 170 4.83 -6.67 8.76
N VAL A 171 5.96 -6.01 8.57
CA VAL A 171 6.08 -4.86 7.68
C VAL A 171 7.02 -5.26 6.55
N VAL A 172 6.54 -5.24 5.32
CA VAL A 172 7.36 -5.49 4.13
C VAL A 172 7.53 -4.17 3.39
N LYS A 173 8.77 -3.74 3.18
CA LYS A 173 9.10 -2.50 2.45
C LYS A 173 9.98 -2.83 1.26
N VAL A 174 9.73 -2.19 0.14
CA VAL A 174 10.66 -2.23 -0.99
C VAL A 174 11.87 -1.37 -0.63
N HIS A 175 13.05 -1.98 -0.52
CA HIS A 175 14.29 -1.24 -0.23
C HIS A 175 14.88 -0.65 -1.51
N LYS A 176 14.97 -1.47 -2.55
CA LYS A 176 15.30 -1.11 -3.93
C LYS A 176 14.86 -2.23 -4.87
N THR A 177 15.03 -2.07 -6.18
CA THR A 177 14.68 -3.10 -7.15
C THR A 177 15.29 -4.46 -6.79
N GLY A 178 14.43 -5.46 -6.60
CA GLY A 178 14.85 -6.81 -6.22
C GLY A 178 15.26 -6.99 -4.75
N GLN A 179 15.06 -5.99 -3.88
CA GLN A 179 15.32 -6.11 -2.44
C GLN A 179 14.13 -5.66 -1.59
N LEU A 180 13.77 -6.50 -0.62
CA LEU A 180 12.72 -6.22 0.36
C LEU A 180 13.33 -6.11 1.75
N LYS A 181 12.95 -5.10 2.51
CA LYS A 181 13.19 -5.01 3.95
C LYS A 181 11.96 -5.53 4.67
N VAL A 182 12.11 -6.64 5.39
CA VAL A 182 11.02 -7.32 6.08
C VAL A 182 11.26 -7.27 7.58
N VAL A 183 10.29 -6.73 8.31
CA VAL A 183 10.24 -6.78 9.77
C VAL A 183 9.12 -7.73 10.15
N ILE A 184 9.37 -8.70 11.02
CA ILE A 184 8.36 -9.60 11.58
C ILE A 184 8.39 -9.49 13.10
N ALA A 185 7.24 -9.33 13.72
CA ALA A 185 7.07 -9.24 15.16
C ALA A 185 6.06 -10.27 15.67
N PHE A 186 6.37 -10.90 16.79
CA PHE A 186 5.47 -11.80 17.51
C PHE A 186 5.45 -11.46 19.00
N SER A 187 4.27 -11.46 19.60
CA SER A 187 4.14 -11.43 21.06
C SER A 187 4.59 -12.77 21.64
N ARG A 188 5.50 -12.73 22.62
CA ARG A 188 5.91 -13.87 23.44
C ARG A 188 5.58 -13.61 24.91
N PRO A 189 5.64 -14.64 25.79
CA PRO A 189 5.42 -14.46 27.22
C PRO A 189 6.32 -13.39 27.86
N GLN A 190 7.55 -13.23 27.37
CA GLN A 190 8.52 -12.25 27.85
C GLN A 190 8.42 -10.86 27.16
N GLY A 191 7.40 -10.65 26.31
CA GLY A 191 7.22 -9.39 25.57
C GLY A 191 7.23 -9.55 24.05
N CYS A 192 7.20 -8.43 23.34
CA CYS A 192 7.23 -8.40 21.87
C CYS A 192 8.65 -8.66 21.36
N GLN A 193 8.82 -9.65 20.48
CA GLN A 193 10.07 -9.90 19.79
C GLN A 193 9.92 -9.59 18.31
N SER A 194 10.78 -8.71 17.80
CA SER A 194 10.84 -8.34 16.38
C SER A 194 12.18 -8.73 15.74
N MET A 195 12.13 -9.16 14.49
CA MET A 195 13.29 -9.43 13.66
C MET A 195 13.18 -8.64 12.36
N GLU A 196 14.26 -7.94 12.01
CA GLU A 196 14.41 -7.25 10.74
C GLU A 196 15.40 -7.99 9.83
N VAL A 197 15.04 -8.14 8.55
CA VAL A 197 15.87 -8.79 7.55
C VAL A 197 15.70 -8.14 6.18
N THR A 198 16.81 -7.86 5.52
CA THR A 198 16.81 -7.48 4.09
C THR A 198 16.93 -8.73 3.25
N LEU A 199 15.93 -8.99 2.40
CA LEU A 199 15.86 -10.12 1.48
C LEU A 199 16.14 -9.68 0.05
N THR A 200 16.84 -10.52 -0.70
CA THR A 200 17.15 -10.28 -2.12
C THR A 200 16.39 -11.29 -2.99
N LYS A 201 15.84 -10.83 -4.11
CA LYS A 201 15.14 -11.65 -5.10
C LYS A 201 16.11 -12.66 -5.71
N ASP A 202 15.72 -13.93 -5.72
CA ASP A 202 16.41 -14.99 -6.46
C ASP A 202 16.30 -14.68 -7.97
N ARG A 203 17.40 -14.87 -8.70
CA ARG A 203 17.46 -14.54 -10.13
C ARG A 203 16.56 -15.45 -10.99
N LYS A 204 16.35 -16.70 -10.57
CA LYS A 204 15.67 -17.74 -11.35
C LYS A 204 14.25 -18.01 -10.85
N LYS A 205 13.98 -17.75 -9.57
CA LYS A 205 12.69 -18.07 -8.92
C LYS A 205 12.03 -16.81 -8.35
N PRO A 206 10.69 -16.75 -8.28
CA PRO A 206 9.95 -15.65 -7.64
C PRO A 206 10.03 -15.72 -6.10
N VAL A 207 11.25 -15.84 -5.55
CA VAL A 207 11.50 -16.07 -4.12
C VAL A 207 12.53 -15.08 -3.62
N PHE A 208 12.30 -14.47 -2.46
CA PHE A 208 13.28 -13.61 -1.79
C PHE A 208 14.05 -14.41 -0.74
N ARG A 209 15.35 -14.12 -0.54
CA ARG A 209 16.23 -14.88 0.36
C ARG A 209 17.22 -14.00 1.10
N ASN A 210 17.63 -14.46 2.27
CA ASN A 210 18.83 -14.01 2.98
C ASN A 210 19.36 -15.21 3.79
N THR A 211 20.21 -16.03 3.16
CA THR A 211 20.75 -17.24 3.77
C THR A 211 21.67 -16.94 4.95
N LEU A 212 22.39 -15.81 4.92
CA LEU A 212 23.23 -15.36 6.05
C LEU A 212 22.41 -15.11 7.32
N LYS A 213 21.19 -14.56 7.17
CA LYS A 213 20.24 -14.39 8.27
C LYS A 213 19.32 -15.60 8.48
N GLY A 214 19.49 -16.68 7.72
CA GLY A 214 18.75 -17.94 7.88
C GLY A 214 17.42 -18.00 7.13
N VAL A 215 17.12 -17.05 6.24
CA VAL A 215 15.92 -17.06 5.38
C VAL A 215 16.27 -17.71 4.04
N LYS A 216 15.96 -19.01 3.91
CA LYS A 216 16.20 -19.79 2.68
C LYS A 216 15.15 -19.54 1.59
N GLY A 217 14.00 -18.97 1.95
CA GLY A 217 13.00 -18.55 0.98
C GLY A 217 11.83 -17.84 1.63
N PHE A 218 11.47 -16.70 1.06
CA PHE A 218 10.24 -15.97 1.31
C PHE A 218 9.50 -15.91 -0.03
N HIS A 219 8.44 -16.69 -0.15
CA HIS A 219 7.69 -16.85 -1.39
C HIS A 219 6.23 -16.48 -1.15
N VAL A 220 5.77 -15.40 -1.80
CA VAL A 220 4.35 -15.05 -1.81
C VAL A 220 3.69 -15.97 -2.82
N LEU A 221 2.92 -16.95 -2.35
CA LEU A 221 2.24 -17.94 -3.18
C LEU A 221 0.99 -17.37 -3.85
N SER A 222 0.24 -16.54 -3.12
CA SER A 222 -0.98 -15.89 -3.59
C SER A 222 -1.24 -14.61 -2.80
N THR A 223 -1.77 -13.58 -3.45
CA THR A 223 -2.20 -12.34 -2.80
C THR A 223 -3.15 -11.59 -3.71
N ASP A 224 -4.19 -11.00 -3.14
CA ASP A 224 -5.05 -9.99 -3.76
C ASP A 224 -4.86 -8.61 -3.10
N TYR A 225 -3.78 -8.46 -2.33
CA TYR A 225 -3.45 -7.31 -1.48
C TYR A 225 -4.37 -7.07 -0.26
N THR A 226 -5.45 -7.83 -0.11
CA THR A 226 -6.22 -7.95 1.14
C THR A 226 -5.67 -9.05 2.05
N TYR A 227 -5.15 -10.12 1.43
CA TYR A 227 -4.42 -11.19 2.11
C TYR A 227 -3.11 -11.53 1.40
N GLY A 228 -2.26 -12.30 2.05
CA GLY A 228 -1.07 -12.90 1.47
C GLY A 228 -0.82 -14.29 1.99
N LEU A 229 -0.74 -15.29 1.12
CA LEU A 229 -0.29 -16.61 1.46
C LEU A 229 1.23 -16.70 1.26
N VAL A 230 1.99 -16.75 2.34
CA VAL A 230 3.46 -16.72 2.29
C VAL A 230 4.03 -18.05 2.71
N TYR A 231 4.80 -18.68 1.81
CA TYR A 231 5.62 -19.84 2.12
C TYR A 231 7.03 -19.39 2.54
N LEU A 232 7.31 -19.58 3.82
CA LEU A 232 8.56 -19.21 4.47
C LEU A 232 9.40 -20.47 4.74
N ARG A 233 10.64 -20.46 4.26
CA ARG A 233 11.66 -21.47 4.56
C ARG A 233 12.77 -20.82 5.36
N LEU A 234 12.95 -21.30 6.58
CA LEU A 234 14.02 -20.89 7.48
C LEU A 234 15.04 -22.02 7.60
N GLY A 235 16.29 -21.67 7.89
CA GLY A 235 17.29 -22.65 8.28
C GLY A 235 18.67 -22.08 8.53
N ARG A 236 19.33 -22.59 9.57
CA ARG A 236 20.74 -22.36 9.93
C ARG A 236 21.33 -23.66 10.49
N ALA A 237 22.62 -23.87 10.28
CA ALA A 237 23.40 -24.96 10.88
C ALA A 237 22.70 -26.34 10.79
N GLY A 238 22.30 -26.75 9.57
CA GLY A 238 21.65 -28.04 9.32
C GLY A 238 20.14 -28.09 9.56
N ASN A 239 19.60 -27.26 10.46
CA ASN A 239 18.16 -27.20 10.73
C ASN A 239 17.40 -26.48 9.61
N ASN A 240 16.26 -27.03 9.21
CA ASN A 240 15.38 -26.47 8.19
C ASN A 240 13.93 -26.50 8.67
N TYR A 241 13.23 -25.40 8.49
CA TYR A 241 11.84 -25.26 8.85
C TYR A 241 11.06 -24.68 7.68
N LYS A 242 9.88 -25.24 7.46
CA LYS A 242 8.89 -24.78 6.50
C LYS A 242 7.71 -24.21 7.26
N SER A 243 7.22 -23.08 6.81
CA SER A 243 6.05 -22.43 7.36
C SER A 243 5.19 -21.91 6.23
N LEU A 244 3.89 -22.09 6.35
CA LEU A 244 2.88 -21.40 5.58
C LEU A 244 2.24 -20.36 6.50
N LEU A 245 2.24 -19.11 6.07
CA LEU A 245 1.75 -17.98 6.85
C LEU A 245 0.62 -17.30 6.09
N LEU A 246 -0.48 -17.02 6.78
CA LEU A 246 -1.56 -16.21 6.25
C LEU A 246 -1.42 -14.77 6.76
N PHE A 247 -1.12 -13.87 5.85
CA PHE A 247 -1.03 -12.44 6.05
C PHE A 247 -2.39 -11.83 5.73
N ASN A 248 -2.82 -10.86 6.52
CA ASN A 248 -4.02 -10.06 6.27
C ASN A 248 -3.65 -8.58 6.39
N SER A 249 -3.98 -7.79 5.37
CA SER A 249 -3.68 -6.35 5.35
C SER A 249 -4.70 -5.52 6.15
N CYS A 250 -5.62 -6.17 6.88
CA CYS A 250 -6.67 -5.55 7.69
C CYS A 250 -6.20 -4.23 8.27
N ALA A 251 -6.70 -3.15 7.69
CA ALA A 251 -6.32 -1.79 8.05
C ALA A 251 -7.08 -1.36 9.32
N HIS A 252 -6.87 -2.09 10.42
CA HIS A 252 -7.02 -1.45 11.70
C HIS A 252 -5.75 -0.62 11.89
N MET A 253 -5.81 0.63 11.41
CA MET A 253 -4.98 1.68 12.00
C MET A 253 -5.36 1.72 13.48
N ILE A 254 -4.67 0.92 14.30
CA ILE A 254 -4.54 1.19 15.72
C ILE A 254 -3.53 2.33 15.77
N LEU A 255 -4.01 3.54 15.50
CA LEU A 255 -3.35 4.73 16.00
C LEU A 255 -3.74 4.80 17.48
N PRO A 256 -2.79 4.90 18.42
CA PRO A 256 -3.09 5.24 19.80
C PRO A 256 -3.78 6.61 19.90
#